data_AF-F0YPC8-F1
#
_entry.id   AF-F0YPC8-F1
#
_cell.length_a   1.000
_cell.length_b   1.000
_cell.length_c   1.000
_cell.angle_alpha   90.00
_cell.angle_beta   90.00
_cell.angle_gamma   90.00
#
_symmetry.space_group_name_H-M   'P 1'
#
loop_
_entity.id
_entity.type
_entity.pdbx_description
1 polymer ?
#
loop_
_entity_poly.entity_id
_entity_poly.type
_entity_poly.pdbx_seq_one_letter_code
_entity_poly.pdbx_strand_id
1 'polypeptide(L)'
;MPQETWVKTQDKSVIFIGCILGQFLMGYAGDLIGRTKALSLTLSLAVVGAVGSSLGPWGDITDVYTTIIAFRFVIGFGLGGVYPLSATKAAE
;
A
#
# COMPACT_ATOMS: atom_id res chain seq x y z
N MET A 1 16.32 -11.14 -14.92
CA MET A 1 15.68 -10.32 -15.98
C MET A 1 16.04 -8.86 -15.74
N PRO A 2 16.74 -8.19 -16.65
CA PRO A 2 17.04 -6.76 -16.50
C PRO A 2 15.72 -5.98 -16.43
N GLN A 3 15.49 -5.33 -15.29
CA GLN A 3 14.33 -4.48 -15.08
C GLN A 3 14.65 -3.12 -15.70
N GLU A 4 13.80 -2.64 -16.59
CA GLU A 4 13.92 -1.33 -17.19
C GLU A 4 14.01 -0.22 -16.10
N THR A 5 14.83 0.80 -16.33
CA THR A 5 15.05 1.87 -15.35
C THR A 5 13.79 2.70 -15.08
N TRP A 6 12.87 2.80 -16.04
CA TRP A 6 11.59 3.49 -15.85
C TRP A 6 10.69 2.78 -14.82
N VAL A 7 10.65 1.43 -14.83
CA VAL A 7 9.90 0.62 -13.86
C VAL A 7 10.39 0.91 -12.44
N LYS A 8 11.72 0.89 -12.23
CA LYS A 8 12.31 1.09 -10.89
C LYS A 8 12.01 2.47 -10.29
N THR A 9 11.90 3.49 -11.13
CA THR A 9 11.58 4.86 -10.70
C THR A 9 10.10 4.98 -10.35
N GLN A 10 9.22 4.49 -11.23
CA GLN A 10 7.77 4.54 -11.01
C GLN A 10 7.34 3.75 -9.78
N ASP A 11 7.91 2.55 -9.60
CA ASP A 11 7.67 1.65 -8.47
C ASP A 11 7.83 2.35 -7.11
N LYS A 12 8.94 3.08 -6.93
CA LYS A 12 9.23 3.81 -5.70
C LYS A 12 8.30 5.01 -5.52
N SER A 13 8.12 5.82 -6.57
CA SER A 13 7.26 7.01 -6.52
C SER A 13 5.82 6.67 -6.16
N VAL A 14 5.27 5.59 -6.73
CA VAL A 14 3.92 5.12 -6.44
C VAL A 14 3.76 4.66 -4.98
N ILE A 15 4.76 3.96 -4.43
CA ILE A 15 4.74 3.57 -3.01
C ILE A 15 4.67 4.81 -2.12
N PHE A 16 5.47 5.84 -2.38
CA PHE A 16 5.47 7.05 -1.57
C PHE A 16 4.13 7.78 -1.62
N ILE A 17 3.53 7.90 -2.81
CA ILE A 17 2.19 8.51 -2.96
C ILE A 17 1.16 7.67 -2.19
N GLY A 18 1.22 6.34 -2.31
CA GLY A 18 0.40 5.41 -1.53
C GLY A 18 0.54 5.65 -0.03
N CYS A 19 1.77 5.72 0.49
CA CYS A 19 2.04 5.97 1.91
C CYS A 19 1.47 7.31 2.41
N ILE A 20 1.59 8.37 1.62
CA ILE A 20 1.07 9.70 1.99
C ILE A 20 -0.46 9.66 2.09
N LEU A 21 -1.12 9.08 1.08
CA LEU A 21 -2.58 8.93 1.08
C LEU A 21 -3.06 7.99 2.19
N GLY A 22 -2.30 6.91 2.44
CA GLY A 22 -2.51 5.97 3.52
C GLY A 22 -2.46 6.65 4.89
N GLN A 23 -1.43 7.45 5.18
CA GLN A 23 -1.36 8.22 6.42
C GLN A 23 -2.56 9.16 6.60
N PHE A 24 -2.98 9.85 5.53
CA PHE A 24 -4.09 10.82 5.60
C PHE A 24 -5.43 10.12 5.90
N LEU A 25 -5.71 9.03 5.18
CA LEU A 25 -6.94 8.26 5.36
C LEU A 25 -6.94 7.45 6.66
N MET A 26 -5.79 6.96 7.12
CA MET A 26 -5.68 6.27 8.40
C MET A 26 -5.85 7.20 9.59
N GLY A 27 -5.35 8.44 9.48
CA GLY A 27 -5.59 9.49 10.48
C GLY A 27 -7.08 9.79 10.59
N TYR A 28 -7.75 10.00 9.46
CA TYR A 28 -9.19 10.26 9.43
C TYR A 28 -10.03 9.05 9.90
N ALA A 29 -9.71 7.84 9.45
CA ALA A 29 -10.41 6.62 9.85
C ALA A 29 -10.12 6.22 11.32
N GLY A 30 -8.93 6.54 11.84
CA GLY A 30 -8.58 6.37 13.24
C GLY A 30 -9.42 7.25 14.17
N ASP A 31 -9.70 8.47 13.72
CA ASP A 31 -10.58 9.43 14.42
C ASP A 31 -12.05 8.97 14.42
N LEU A 32 -12.55 8.42 13.30
CA LEU A 32 -13.96 8.03 13.16
C LEU A 32 -14.32 6.64 13.74
N ILE A 33 -13.44 5.65 13.58
CA ILE A 33 -13.80 4.22 13.71
C ILE A 33 -13.13 3.56 14.94
N GLY A 34 -12.21 4.29 15.59
CA GLY A 34 -11.43 3.83 16.74
C GLY A 34 -10.18 3.04 16.34
N ARG A 35 -9.07 3.33 17.05
CA ARG A 35 -7.68 2.84 16.80
C ARG A 35 -7.57 1.35 16.43
N THR A 36 -8.33 0.48 17.10
CA THR A 36 -8.27 -0.98 16.88
C THR A 36 -8.84 -1.40 15.52
N LYS A 37 -9.92 -0.75 15.05
CA LYS A 37 -10.54 -1.08 13.76
C LYS A 37 -9.74 -0.50 12.60
N ALA A 38 -9.15 0.67 12.81
CA ALA A 38 -8.21 1.25 11.85
C ALA A 38 -7.06 0.25 11.58
N LEU A 39 -6.39 -0.26 12.61
CA LEU A 39 -5.29 -1.22 12.45
C LEU A 39 -5.67 -2.48 11.64
N SER A 40 -6.86 -3.02 11.90
CA SER A 40 -7.37 -4.17 11.14
C SER A 40 -7.65 -3.82 9.67
N LEU A 41 -8.17 -2.62 9.39
CA LEU A 41 -8.39 -2.13 8.03
C LEU A 41 -7.08 -1.98 7.26
N THR A 42 -6.04 -1.43 7.89
CA THR A 42 -4.71 -1.28 7.28
C THR A 42 -4.12 -2.61 6.84
N LEU A 43 -4.19 -3.60 7.74
CA LEU A 43 -3.69 -4.94 7.49
C LEU A 43 -4.48 -5.65 6.39
N SER A 44 -5.81 -5.47 6.40
CA SER A 44 -6.70 -6.01 5.37
C SER A 44 -6.35 -5.45 3.99
N LEU A 45 -6.09 -4.15 3.89
CA LEU A 45 -5.74 -3.50 2.62
C LEU A 45 -4.39 -3.97 2.08
N ALA A 46 -3.41 -4.16 2.96
CA ALA A 46 -2.11 -4.72 2.57
C ALA A 46 -2.25 -6.17 2.07
N VAL A 47 -3.07 -7.00 2.73
CA VAL A 47 -3.36 -8.37 2.31
C VAL A 47 -4.05 -8.39 0.95
N VAL A 48 -5.06 -7.53 0.73
CA VAL A 48 -5.74 -7.42 -0.57
C VAL A 48 -4.77 -6.99 -1.68
N GLY A 49 -3.87 -6.03 -1.40
CA GLY A 49 -2.82 -5.62 -2.34
C GLY A 49 -1.84 -6.74 -2.69
N ALA A 50 -1.44 -7.55 -1.71
CA ALA A 50 -0.53 -8.68 -1.91
C ALA A 50 -1.21 -9.83 -2.68
N VAL A 51 -2.44 -10.18 -2.33
CA VAL A 51 -3.21 -11.22 -3.02
C VAL A 51 -3.50 -10.80 -4.46
N GLY A 52 -3.87 -9.55 -4.68
CA GLY A 52 -4.10 -9.01 -6.02
C GLY A 52 -2.82 -8.99 -6.87
N SER A 53 -1.65 -8.70 -6.28
CA SER A 53 -0.35 -8.83 -6.97
C SER A 53 -0.10 -10.25 -7.47
N SER A 54 -0.57 -11.26 -6.73
CA SER A 54 -0.39 -12.67 -7.10
C SER A 54 -1.30 -13.13 -8.25
N LEU A 55 -2.39 -12.40 -8.51
CA LEU A 55 -3.36 -12.67 -9.57
C LEU A 55 -3.01 -11.96 -10.90
N GLY A 56 -1.78 -11.43 -11.01
CA GLY A 56 -1.35 -10.66 -12.16
C GLY A 56 -1.46 -11.41 -13.49
N PRO A 57 -1.80 -10.70 -14.59
CA PRO A 57 -2.01 -11.32 -15.90
C PRO A 57 -0.74 -12.00 -16.40
N TRP A 58 -0.87 -13.22 -16.93
CA TRP A 58 0.21 -13.99 -17.57
C TRP A 58 0.37 -13.56 -19.04
N GLY A 59 0.52 -12.25 -19.26
CA GLY A 59 0.52 -11.63 -20.59
C GLY A 59 1.83 -10.90 -20.91
N ASP A 60 1.73 -9.81 -21.68
CA ASP A 60 2.87 -8.97 -22.06
C ASP A 60 3.63 -8.45 -20.83
N ILE A 61 4.95 -8.37 -20.96
CA ILE A 61 5.86 -7.92 -19.90
C ILE A 61 5.46 -6.53 -19.37
N THR A 62 4.93 -5.67 -20.24
CA THR A 62 4.45 -4.32 -19.89
C THR A 62 3.19 -4.35 -19.04
N ASP A 63 2.26 -5.26 -19.34
CA ASP A 63 1.03 -5.48 -18.54
C ASP A 63 1.37 -6.03 -17.16
N VAL A 64 2.32 -6.96 -17.08
CA VAL A 64 2.81 -7.51 -15.81
C VAL A 64 3.40 -6.40 -14.93
N TYR A 65 4.30 -5.56 -15.46
CA TYR A 65 4.89 -4.46 -14.69
C TYR A 65 3.85 -3.42 -14.27
N THR A 66 2.88 -3.11 -15.12
CA THR A 66 1.80 -2.16 -14.80
C THR A 66 0.92 -2.67 -13.65
N THR A 67 0.56 -3.97 -13.67
CA THR A 67 -0.16 -4.62 -12.57
C THR A 67 0.66 -4.55 -11.27
N ILE A 68 1.96 -4.88 -11.31
CA ILE A 68 2.82 -4.87 -10.12
C ILE A 68 2.90 -3.47 -9.53
N ILE A 69 3.11 -2.43 -10.36
CA ILE A 69 3.15 -1.03 -9.92
C ILE A 69 1.80 -0.63 -9.30
N ALA A 70 0.68 -1.00 -9.92
CA ALA A 70 -0.65 -0.71 -9.38
C ALA A 70 -0.88 -1.34 -8.00
N PHE A 71 -0.48 -2.60 -7.80
CA PHE A 71 -0.62 -3.22 -6.48
C PHE A 71 0.36 -2.66 -5.45
N ARG A 72 1.54 -2.18 -5.85
CA ARG A 72 2.44 -1.48 -4.94
C ARG A 72 1.87 -0.17 -4.41
N PHE A 73 1.02 0.50 -5.17
CA PHE A 73 0.24 1.61 -4.64
C PHE A 73 -0.62 1.17 -3.47
N VAL A 74 -1.35 0.07 -3.62
CA VAL A 74 -2.25 -0.49 -2.59
C VAL A 74 -1.46 -0.93 -1.35
N ILE A 75 -0.30 -1.58 -1.55
CA ILE A 75 0.59 -1.97 -0.45
C ILE A 75 1.18 -0.73 0.24
N GLY A 76 1.62 0.28 -0.52
CA GLY A 76 2.11 1.55 0.02
C GLY A 76 1.04 2.26 0.86
N PHE A 77 -0.20 2.24 0.39
CA PHE A 77 -1.35 2.76 1.13
C PHE A 77 -1.54 2.05 2.48
N GLY A 78 -1.47 0.72 2.50
CA GLY A 78 -1.46 -0.07 3.73
C GLY A 78 -0.32 0.35 4.66
N LEU A 79 0.93 0.36 4.16
CA LEU A 79 2.10 0.70 4.96
C LEU A 79 2.01 2.09 5.61
N GLY A 80 1.50 3.09 4.89
CA GLY A 80 1.31 4.45 5.39
C GLY A 80 0.45 4.52 6.66
N GLY A 81 -0.53 3.64 6.82
CA GLY A 81 -1.40 3.63 8.00
C GLY A 81 -0.80 3.00 9.25
N VAL A 82 0.16 2.09 9.10
CA VAL A 82 0.73 1.32 10.23
C VAL A 82 1.59 2.20 11.13
N TYR A 83 2.30 3.18 10.55
CA TYR A 83 3.17 4.11 11.25
C TYR A 83 2.45 5.03 12.27
N PRO A 84 1.39 5.77 11.90
CA PRO A 84 0.68 6.63 12.84
C PRO A 84 -0.06 5.82 13.91
N LEU A 85 -0.65 4.68 13.55
CA LEU A 85 -1.41 3.82 14.47
C LEU A 85 -0.52 3.12 15.49
N SER A 86 0.69 2.69 15.10
CA SER A 86 1.65 2.09 16.03
C SER A 86 2.17 3.12 17.03
N ALA A 87 2.46 4.34 16.60
CA ALA A 87 2.86 5.44 17.49
C ALA A 87 1.76 5.76 18.51
N THR A 88 0.50 5.76 18.05
CA THR A 88 -0.62 6.07 18.92
C THR A 88 -1.01 4.91 19.85
N LYS A 89 -0.82 3.64 19.46
CA LYS A 89 -0.98 2.48 20.36
C LYS A 89 0.16 2.33 21.36
N ALA A 90 1.38 2.72 21.03
CA ALA A 90 2.51 2.70 21.96
C ALA A 90 2.43 3.82 23.01
N ALA A 91 1.68 4.89 22.72
CA ALA A 91 1.34 5.94 23.67
C ALA A 91 0.07 5.63 24.49
N GLU A 92 -0.71 4.63 24.05
CA GLU A 92 -1.75 3.88 24.77
C GLU A 92 -1.21 3.19 26.03
#